data_AF-A0A417WLL3-F1
#
_entry.id   AF-A0A417WLL3-F1
#
_cell.length_a   1.000
_cell.length_b   1.000
_cell.length_c   1.000
_cell.angle_alpha   90.00
_cell.angle_beta   90.00
_cell.angle_gamma   90.00
#
_symmetry.space_group_name_H-M   'P 1'
#
loop_
_entity.id
_entity.type
_entity.pdbx_description
1 polymer ?
#
loop_
_entity_poly.entity_id
_entity_poly.type
_entity_poly.pdbx_seq_one_letter_code
_entity_poly.pdbx_strand_id
1 'polypeptide(L)' 'MMGSAVHLHASACGKDTIIIVDTMNLDKGQNLSIGANVQFTFDGTVAHVFSKDGLNLEMK' A
#
# COMPACT_ATOMS: atom_id res chain seq x y z
N MET A 1 -5.56 -22.50 -7.08
CA MET A 1 -6.67 -21.54 -6.90
C MET A 1 -6.69 -21.14 -5.43
N MET A 2 -5.93 -20.09 -5.11
CA MET A 2 -5.75 -19.49 -3.79
C MET A 2 -5.69 -17.99 -4.06
N GLY A 3 -6.34 -17.16 -3.23
CA GLY A 3 -6.61 -15.74 -3.50
C GLY A 3 -5.41 -14.98 -4.08
N SER A 4 -5.65 -14.19 -5.13
CA SER A 4 -4.60 -13.48 -5.88
C SER A 4 -4.00 -12.29 -5.12
N ALA A 5 -4.52 -11.95 -3.94
CA ALA A 5 -4.01 -10.82 -3.16
C ALA A 5 -4.14 -11.02 -1.66
N VAL A 6 -3.24 -10.38 -0.91
CA VAL A 6 -3.32 -10.17 0.53
C VAL A 6 -3.54 -8.68 0.77
N HIS A 7 -4.49 -8.35 1.65
CA HIS A 7 -4.77 -6.98 2.05
C HIS A 7 -4.19 -6.76 3.45
N LEU A 8 -3.15 -5.93 3.54
CA LEU A 8 -2.53 -5.55 4.80
C LEU A 8 -3.20 -4.28 5.31
N HIS A 9 -3.80 -4.36 6.49
CA HIS A 9 -4.27 -3.18 7.22
C HIS A 9 -3.12 -2.62 8.05
N ALA A 10 -2.78 -1.36 7.84
CA ALA A 10 -1.66 -0.69 8.45
C ALA A 10 -2.06 0.69 8.99
N SER A 11 -1.37 1.14 10.02
CA SER A 11 -1.44 2.54 10.45
C SER A 11 -0.25 3.30 9.86
N ALA A 12 -0.51 4.30 9.03
CA ALA A 12 0.51 5.17 8.45
C ALA A 12 0.11 6.63 8.66
N CYS A 13 1.03 7.45 9.18
CA CYS A 13 0.78 8.87 9.44
C CYS A 13 -0.49 9.14 10.29
N GLY A 14 -0.82 8.23 11.21
CA GLY A 14 -2.03 8.32 12.03
C GLY A 14 -3.35 8.03 11.30
N LYS A 15 -3.29 7.49 10.08
CA LYS A 15 -4.47 7.09 9.30
C LYS A 15 -4.48 5.58 9.06
N ASP A 16 -5.69 5.02 8.96
CA ASP A 16 -5.88 3.66 8.47
C ASP A 16 -5.52 3.60 6.97
N THR A 17 -4.72 2.61 6.59
CA THR A 17 -4.15 2.46 5.26
C THR A 17 -4.19 0.99 4.86
N ILE A 18 -4.58 0.70 3.63
CA ILE A 18 -4.61 -0.65 3.09
C ILE A 18 -3.52 -0.77 2.02
N ILE A 19 -2.67 -1.79 2.15
CA ILE A 19 -1.71 -2.18 1.12
C ILE A 19 -2.21 -3.49 0.51
N ILE A 20 -2.43 -3.50 -0.80
CA ILE A 20 -2.87 -4.68 -1.55
C ILE A 20 -1.65 -5.25 -2.25
N VAL A 21 -1.26 -6.48 -1.89
CA VAL A 21 -0.09 -7.15 -2.46
C VAL A 21 -0.56 -8.41 -3.17
N ASP A 22 -0.11 -8.59 -4.42
CA ASP A 22 -0.33 -9.84 -5.15
C ASP A 22 0.40 -10.99 -4.44
N THR A 23 -0.30 -12.11 -4.21
CA THR A 23 0.29 -13.29 -3.57
C THR A 23 1.46 -13.88 -4.35
N MET A 24 1.55 -13.63 -5.66
CA MET A 24 2.69 -14.02 -6.49
C MET A 24 3.96 -13.22 -6.23
N ASN A 25 3.83 -11.98 -5.73
CA ASN A 25 4.94 -11.08 -5.44
C ASN A 25 5.36 -11.10 -3.96
N LEU A 26 4.73 -11.94 -3.14
CA LEU A 26 5.11 -12.13 -1.74
C LEU A 26 6.32 -13.05 -1.63
N ASP A 27 7.49 -12.44 -1.38
CA ASP A 27 8.68 -13.19 -1.02
C ASP A 27 8.44 -13.95 0.29
N LYS A 28 8.86 -15.22 0.32
CA LYS A 28 8.70 -16.13 1.48
C LYS A 28 9.39 -15.64 2.76
N GLY A 29 10.20 -14.57 2.69
CA GLY A 29 10.91 -13.96 3.81
C GLY A 29 10.24 -12.71 4.42
N GLN A 30 9.12 -12.23 3.87
CA GLN A 30 8.45 -11.05 4.43
C GLN A 30 7.73 -11.38 5.75
N ASN A 31 8.07 -10.63 6.81
CA ASN A 31 7.38 -10.72 8.08
C ASN A 31 6.09 -9.88 8.05
N LEU A 32 4.95 -10.55 7.82
CA LEU A 32 3.62 -9.93 7.78
C LEU A 32 2.80 -10.23 9.05
N SER A 33 3.47 -10.46 10.17
CA SER A 33 2.79 -10.66 11.45
C SER A 33 2.14 -9.35 11.95
N ILE A 34 1.07 -9.49 12.73
CA ILE A 34 0.37 -8.34 13.31
C ILE A 34 1.33 -7.54 14.20
N GLY A 35 1.37 -6.22 13.99
CA GLY A 35 2.26 -5.31 14.72
C GLY A 35 3.69 -5.25 14.17
N ALA A 36 4.03 -6.05 13.15
CA ALA A 36 5.30 -5.88 12.45
C ALA A 36 5.30 -4.57 11.65
N ASN A 37 6.47 -3.93 11.59
CA ASN A 37 6.68 -2.81 10.67
C ASN A 37 6.73 -3.35 9.24
N VAL A 38 5.92 -2.76 8.35
CA VAL A 38 5.90 -3.09 6.93
C VAL A 38 6.71 -2.04 6.17
N GLN A 39 7.68 -2.49 5.38
CA GLN A 39 8.38 -1.64 4.41
C GLN A 39 7.77 -1.89 3.03
N PHE A 40 7.40 -0.82 2.33
CA PHE A 40 6.81 -0.91 1.00
C PHE A 40 7.37 0.17 0.09
N THR A 41 7.56 -0.18 -1.17
CA THR A 41 7.98 0.73 -2.24
C THR A 41 6.99 0.63 -3.38
N PHE A 42 6.70 1.77 -4.00
CA PHE A 42 5.92 1.84 -5.23
C PHE A 42 6.64 2.73 -6.22
N ASP A 43 6.35 2.53 -7.51
CA ASP A 43 6.81 3.45 -8.55
C ASP A 43 6.12 4.81 -8.37
N GLY A 44 6.89 5.90 -8.32
CA GLY A 44 6.33 7.25 -8.18
C GLY A 44 5.35 7.63 -9.29
N THR A 45 5.42 6.99 -10.45
CA THR A 45 4.51 7.20 -11.59
C THR A 45 3.09 6.70 -11.34
N VAL A 46 2.87 5.80 -10.38
CA VAL A 46 1.52 5.32 -10.00
C VAL A 46 0.94 6.10 -8.81
N ALA A 47 1.66 7.09 -8.30
CA ALA A 47 1.21 7.91 -7.18
C ALA A 47 0.29 9.02 -7.67
N HIS A 48 -0.82 9.22 -6.95
CA HIS A 48 -1.70 10.35 -7.19
C HIS A 48 -1.65 11.37 -6.06
N VAL A 49 -1.60 12.66 -6.39
CA VAL A 49 -1.45 13.77 -5.45
C VAL A 49 -2.64 14.72 -5.54
N PHE A 50 -3.30 14.90 -4.39
CA PHE A 50 -4.46 15.77 -4.25
C PHE A 50 -4.18 16.89 -3.26
N SER A 51 -4.75 18.07 -3.52
CA SER A 51 -4.82 19.15 -2.53
C SER A 51 -5.66 18.74 -1.33
N LYS A 52 -5.57 19.51 -0.24
CA LYS A 52 -6.39 19.29 0.95
C LYS A 52 -7.89 19.35 0.66
N ASP A 53 -8.30 20.12 -0.35
CA ASP A 53 -9.70 20.31 -0.76
C ASP A 53 -10.13 19.29 -1.83
N GLY A 54 -9.28 18.32 -2.17
CA GLY A 54 -9.60 17.21 -3.09
C GLY A 54 -9.32 17.49 -4.56
N LEU A 55 -8.79 18.65 -4.93
CA LEU A 55 -8.35 18.93 -6.31
C LEU A 55 -7.15 18.03 -6.68
N ASN A 56 -7.25 17.32 -7.82
CA ASN A 56 -6.13 16.59 -8.42
C ASN A 56 -5.07 17.58 -8.94
N LEU A 57 -3.82 17.44 -8.49
CA LEU A 57 -2.72 18.35 -8.83
C LEU A 57 -1.86 17.88 -10.03
N GLU A 58 -2.18 16.73 -10.63
CA GLU A 58 -1.52 16.19 -11.82
C GLU A 58 -2.11 16.73 -13.13
N MET A 59 -3.37 17.18 -13.10
CA MET A 59 -4.05 17.75 -14.27
C MET A 59 -3.65 19.22 -14.42
N LYS A 60 -2.56 19.48 -15.14
CA LYS A 60 -2.16 20.81 -15.61
C LYS A 60 -2.34 20.95 -17.12
#